data_AF-A0A2H5Z6F6-F1
#
_entry.id   AF-A0A2H5Z6F6-F1
#
_cell.length_a   1.000
_cell.length_b   1.000
_cell.length_c   1.000
_cell.angle_alpha   90.00
_cell.angle_beta   90.00
_cell.angle_gamma   90.00
#
_symmetry.space_group_name_H-M   'P 1'
#
loop_
_entity.id
_entity.type
_entity.pdbx_description
1 polymer ?
#
loop_
_entity_poly.entity_id
_entity_poly.type
_entity_poly.pdbx_seq_one_letter_code
_entity_poly.pdbx_strand_id
1 'polypeptide(L)'
;MFIVLTVTVPLGVSAQEATPVWWSLAGIDRDRALVLVNGDGRVRTALVQGMPVTEVVWSPEGGRLAFTGLQNGVPVVGIATTGSPPRAWVLAPGRDPAWSADGRWLAWRDGDEVVIATREGELVRRVAVGANRLVWSLDGRWLAFTKPTGEPDYSSCPVVEVGWIARATGAVTILGRGIGDVAWIARRGDAEQPQLVYTGASDARLRWADPTSGTSGVLWDGYAETCRGPLLTSADGQWLGFLDVAGGGDDVVLLNLVTGGTRRLDDLPVGYPSVQLPRVYLWLDPLARFLYASRSFPTVVTRVDLVTGARTVAATDPGILVAVGPEGERLAFVRNSPGKPPVLVIVEPATGHMETVERLGWVAWEPAAYQPVVFSAWRRTWEREDRPVAAGLAARSWTWGSQPLRVTIEEYRDAPGGRRAVLYWDKARMEVTALSGSRDTRWYVTNGLLAKELITGQVQVGDAVFEEREPAMIPVAGDLDDPSGPTYATFRDFLTAPPLPVGAEIRWRMHRDGRVTEDGPGGVYAAVLIPETNHTVADVFWAFLQSEGVVWGDGQATEGRLFEPTFFATGFPITEPYWATVKVGGVFRDVLVQCFERRCLTYTPSNAPGWQVEMGNVGQHYLTWRDHW
;
A
#
# COMPACT_ATOMS: atom_id res chain seq x y z
N MET A 1 -9.62 63.54 -33.64
CA MET A 1 -10.13 62.15 -33.61
C MET A 1 -9.20 61.38 -32.69
N PHE A 2 -9.51 61.34 -31.39
CA PHE A 2 -8.71 60.68 -30.37
C PHE A 2 -9.29 59.28 -30.15
N ILE A 3 -8.51 58.25 -30.46
CA ILE A 3 -8.86 56.85 -30.19
C ILE A 3 -8.40 56.55 -28.75
N VAL A 4 -9.35 56.36 -27.85
CA VAL A 4 -9.11 55.86 -26.50
C VAL A 4 -9.05 54.33 -26.59
N LEU A 5 -7.86 53.75 -26.44
CA LEU A 5 -7.71 52.31 -26.23
C LEU A 5 -8.01 51.99 -24.77
N THR A 6 -9.19 51.43 -24.49
CA THR A 6 -9.50 50.79 -23.21
C THR A 6 -8.81 49.43 -23.17
N VAL A 7 -7.78 49.30 -22.34
CA VAL A 7 -7.18 48.00 -21.98
C VAL A 7 -8.07 47.36 -20.92
N THR A 8 -8.83 46.35 -21.32
CA THR A 8 -9.54 45.47 -20.38
C THR A 8 -8.53 44.49 -19.81
N VAL A 9 -8.11 44.69 -18.56
CA VAL A 9 -7.32 43.70 -17.83
C VAL A 9 -8.26 42.54 -17.48
N PRO A 10 -7.99 41.28 -17.90
CA PRO A 10 -8.77 40.16 -17.42
C PRO A 10 -8.46 40.00 -15.94
N LEU A 11 -9.47 40.18 -15.09
CA LEU A 11 -9.43 39.80 -13.70
C LEU A 11 -9.18 38.29 -13.65
N GLY A 12 -7.94 37.91 -13.35
CA GLY A 12 -7.59 36.54 -13.01
C GLY A 12 -8.35 36.16 -11.74
N VAL A 13 -9.49 35.49 -11.89
CA VAL A 13 -10.08 34.72 -10.81
C VAL A 13 -9.19 33.48 -10.67
N SER A 14 -8.11 33.63 -9.90
CA SER A 14 -7.48 32.49 -9.25
C SER A 14 -8.50 31.97 -8.24
N ALA A 15 -9.35 31.04 -8.67
CA ALA A 15 -9.91 30.09 -7.73
C ALA A 15 -8.72 29.27 -7.27
N GLN A 16 -8.10 29.69 -6.17
CA GLN A 16 -7.21 28.85 -5.40
C GLN A 16 -8.06 27.61 -5.07
N GLU A 17 -7.87 26.52 -5.83
CA GLU A 17 -8.58 25.26 -5.57
C GLU A 17 -8.36 24.97 -4.09
N ALA A 18 -9.44 24.96 -3.32
CA ALA A 18 -9.38 24.73 -1.88
C ALA A 18 -8.58 23.44 -1.67
N THR A 19 -7.59 23.50 -0.78
CA THR A 19 -6.80 22.32 -0.42
C THR A 19 -7.75 21.18 -0.07
N PRO A 20 -7.63 20.00 -0.72
CA PRO A 20 -8.55 18.92 -0.48
C PRO A 20 -8.51 18.52 0.99
N VAL A 21 -9.68 18.46 1.62
CA VAL A 21 -9.78 17.96 3.00
C VAL A 21 -9.70 16.44 2.93
N TRP A 22 -8.58 15.88 3.37
CA TRP A 22 -8.44 14.43 3.50
C TRP A 22 -9.10 13.92 4.77
N TRP A 23 -10.10 13.06 4.59
CA TRP A 23 -10.84 12.43 5.68
C TRP A 23 -10.09 11.19 6.15
N SER A 24 -9.46 11.25 7.32
CA SER A 24 -8.72 10.12 7.88
C SER A 24 -9.54 9.28 8.84
N LEU A 25 -10.73 9.75 9.25
CA LEU A 25 -11.54 9.14 10.28
C LEU A 25 -13.02 9.18 9.92
N ALA A 26 -13.71 8.06 10.13
CA ALA A 26 -15.16 7.98 10.11
C ALA A 26 -15.65 7.76 11.53
N GLY A 27 -16.68 8.50 11.94
CA GLY A 27 -17.22 8.44 13.29
C GLY A 27 -18.73 8.26 13.31
N ILE A 28 -19.22 7.62 14.36
CA ILE A 28 -20.65 7.62 14.71
C ILE A 28 -20.80 8.52 15.93
N ASP A 29 -21.61 9.56 15.78
CA ASP A 29 -21.85 10.52 16.85
C ASP A 29 -22.98 10.07 17.79
N ARG A 30 -23.26 10.86 18.83
CA ARG A 30 -24.30 10.55 19.82
C ARG A 30 -25.70 10.42 19.22
N ASP A 31 -25.99 11.10 18.12
CA ASP A 31 -27.28 11.04 17.42
C ASP A 31 -27.31 9.88 16.40
N ARG A 32 -26.28 9.03 16.41
CA ARG A 32 -26.03 7.95 15.45
C ARG A 32 -25.92 8.45 14.01
N ALA A 33 -25.46 9.68 13.82
CA ALA A 33 -25.08 10.19 12.51
C ALA A 33 -23.68 9.70 12.13
N LEU A 34 -23.50 9.33 10.87
CA LEU A 34 -22.18 9.08 10.30
C LEU A 34 -21.53 10.41 9.96
N VAL A 35 -20.31 10.62 10.45
CA VAL A 35 -19.52 11.82 10.16
C VAL A 35 -18.12 11.44 9.67
N LEU A 36 -17.56 12.31 8.83
CA LEU A 36 -16.15 12.25 8.46
C LEU A 36 -15.40 13.33 9.24
N VAL A 37 -14.20 12.98 9.68
CA VAL A 37 -13.28 13.85 10.39
C VAL A 37 -11.92 13.77 9.70
N ASN A 38 -11.29 14.93 9.53
CA ASN A 38 -9.94 15.01 8.95
C ASN A 38 -8.86 14.56 9.97
N GLY A 39 -7.61 14.51 9.49
CA GLY A 39 -6.43 14.10 10.27
C GLY A 39 -6.38 14.66 11.68
N ASP A 40 -6.42 15.99 11.80
CA ASP A 40 -6.27 16.75 13.05
C ASP A 40 -7.54 16.86 13.90
N GLY A 41 -8.62 16.17 13.52
CA GLY A 41 -9.87 16.21 14.28
C GLY A 41 -10.68 17.52 14.17
N ARG A 42 -10.18 18.55 13.47
CA ARG A 42 -10.76 19.92 13.51
C ARG A 42 -11.87 20.14 12.50
N VAL A 43 -11.79 19.48 11.35
CA VAL A 43 -12.80 19.57 10.29
C VAL A 43 -13.69 18.35 10.35
N ARG A 44 -14.99 18.58 10.49
CA ARG A 44 -16.01 17.54 10.57
C ARG A 44 -17.15 17.84 9.61
N THR A 45 -17.60 16.83 8.88
CA THR A 45 -18.81 16.91 8.07
C THR A 45 -19.75 15.74 8.36
N ALA A 46 -21.05 16.02 8.41
CA ALA A 46 -22.05 14.97 8.54
C ALA A 46 -22.32 14.34 7.17
N LEU A 47 -22.30 13.02 7.11
CA LEU A 47 -22.41 12.24 5.88
C LEU A 47 -23.76 11.52 5.78
N VAL A 48 -24.25 10.95 6.89
CA VAL A 48 -25.58 10.36 7.00
C VAL A 48 -26.27 10.90 8.23
N GLN A 49 -27.46 11.48 8.06
CA GLN A 49 -28.29 12.05 9.12
C GLN A 49 -29.72 11.50 9.03
N GLY A 50 -30.42 11.42 10.16
CA GLY A 50 -31.81 10.95 10.22
C GLY A 50 -32.01 9.44 10.04
N MET A 51 -30.93 8.69 9.78
CA MET A 51 -30.91 7.23 9.75
C MET A 51 -29.84 6.74 10.74
N PRO A 52 -30.22 6.11 11.87
CA PRO A 52 -29.28 5.67 12.87
C PRO A 52 -28.26 4.67 12.30
N VAL A 53 -26.99 5.06 12.26
CA VAL A 53 -25.89 4.20 11.83
C VAL A 53 -25.40 3.37 13.03
N THR A 54 -25.19 2.08 12.80
CA THR A 54 -24.76 1.12 13.84
C THR A 54 -23.38 0.56 13.58
N GLU A 55 -22.89 0.64 12.34
CA GLU A 55 -21.63 0.05 11.93
C GLU A 55 -21.08 0.80 10.72
N VAL A 56 -19.76 0.92 10.64
CA VAL A 56 -19.04 1.55 9.54
C VAL A 56 -17.76 0.76 9.29
N VAL A 57 -17.45 0.49 8.04
CA VAL A 57 -16.23 -0.20 7.61
C VAL A 57 -15.62 0.51 6.40
N TRP A 58 -14.33 0.82 6.49
CA TRP A 58 -13.58 1.40 5.37
C TRP A 58 -13.26 0.35 4.32
N SER A 59 -13.26 0.76 3.05
CA SER A 59 -12.56 0.00 2.02
C SER A 59 -11.05 0.02 2.29
N PRO A 60 -10.31 -1.05 1.96
CA PRO A 60 -8.89 -1.15 2.27
C PRO A 60 -8.01 -0.09 1.59
N GLU A 61 -8.46 0.49 0.48
CA GLU A 61 -7.76 1.57 -0.22
C GLU A 61 -8.09 2.97 0.32
N GLY A 62 -9.00 3.09 1.30
CA GLY A 62 -9.53 4.38 1.70
C GLY A 62 -10.49 4.97 0.65
N GLY A 63 -10.88 6.24 0.80
CA GLY A 63 -11.76 6.93 -0.14
C GLY A 63 -13.24 6.52 -0.10
N ARG A 64 -13.56 5.37 0.51
CA ARG A 64 -14.90 4.78 0.54
C ARG A 64 -15.17 4.02 1.84
N LEU A 65 -16.45 3.97 2.20
CA LEU A 65 -17.00 3.36 3.40
C LEU A 65 -18.20 2.51 3.00
N ALA A 66 -18.44 1.40 3.71
CA ALA A 66 -19.75 0.79 3.81
C ALA A 66 -20.29 0.99 5.23
N PHE A 67 -21.60 1.06 5.39
CA PHE A 67 -22.23 1.26 6.68
C PHE A 67 -23.51 0.43 6.81
N THR A 68 -23.82 0.04 8.05
CA THR A 68 -25.13 -0.50 8.43
C THR A 68 -25.93 0.62 9.10
N GLY A 69 -27.12 0.92 8.58
CA GLY A 69 -28.06 1.89 9.13
C GLY A 69 -29.43 1.27 9.41
N LEU A 70 -30.26 1.96 10.19
CA LEU A 70 -31.64 1.53 10.48
C LEU A 70 -32.65 2.42 9.74
N GLN A 71 -33.17 1.96 8.62
CA GLN A 71 -34.23 2.64 7.89
C GLN A 71 -35.60 2.13 8.37
N ASN A 72 -36.36 2.98 9.06
CA ASN A 72 -37.64 2.60 9.70
C ASN A 72 -37.49 1.38 10.65
N GLY A 73 -36.34 1.26 11.33
CA GLY A 73 -36.04 0.14 12.23
C GLY A 73 -35.53 -1.13 11.53
N VAL A 74 -35.51 -1.17 10.20
CA VAL A 74 -34.98 -2.28 9.41
C VAL A 74 -33.51 -2.02 9.06
N PRO A 75 -32.60 -2.98 9.27
CA PRO A 75 -31.20 -2.82 8.91
C PRO A 75 -31.03 -2.75 7.38
N VAL A 76 -30.29 -1.74 6.94
CA VAL A 76 -29.91 -1.53 5.54
C VAL A 76 -28.41 -1.31 5.45
N VAL A 77 -27.82 -1.78 4.34
CA VAL A 77 -26.43 -1.49 3.98
C VAL A 77 -26.39 -0.33 3.00
N GLY A 78 -25.47 0.59 3.22
CA GLY A 78 -25.16 1.66 2.29
C GLY A 78 -23.66 1.84 2.06
N ILE A 79 -23.32 2.66 1.07
CA ILE A 79 -21.96 3.05 0.74
C ILE A 79 -21.84 4.56 0.88
N ALA A 80 -20.66 5.01 1.29
CA ALA A 80 -20.28 6.41 1.21
C ALA A 80 -18.90 6.61 0.57
N THR A 81 -18.69 7.76 -0.05
CA THR A 81 -17.44 8.18 -0.68
C THR A 81 -16.96 9.47 -0.03
N THR A 82 -15.65 9.61 0.13
CA THR A 82 -15.03 10.72 0.86
C THR A 82 -14.49 11.82 -0.07
N GLY A 83 -14.90 11.82 -1.35
CA GLY A 83 -14.56 12.88 -2.30
C GLY A 83 -15.03 14.27 -1.87
N SER A 84 -14.81 15.28 -2.71
CA SER A 84 -15.26 16.66 -2.46
C SER A 84 -16.35 17.05 -3.47
N PRO A 85 -17.65 17.09 -3.09
CA PRO A 85 -18.21 16.81 -1.76
C PRO A 85 -18.39 15.30 -1.48
N PRO A 86 -18.38 14.89 -0.21
CA PRO A 86 -18.61 13.49 0.16
C PRO A 86 -20.08 13.13 -0.03
N ARG A 87 -20.35 11.86 -0.33
CA ARG A 87 -21.71 11.37 -0.67
C ARG A 87 -21.97 10.01 -0.07
N ALA A 88 -23.21 9.77 0.37
CA ALA A 88 -23.67 8.48 0.87
C ALA A 88 -25.03 8.10 0.29
N TRP A 89 -25.27 6.81 0.10
CA TRP A 89 -26.55 6.26 -0.35
C TRP A 89 -26.77 4.85 0.21
N VAL A 90 -28.03 4.47 0.34
CA VAL A 90 -28.44 3.11 0.74
C VAL A 90 -28.44 2.21 -0.49
N LEU A 91 -27.95 0.98 -0.35
CA LEU A 91 -27.96 -0.03 -1.39
C LEU A 91 -29.19 -0.94 -1.27
N ALA A 92 -29.31 -1.63 -0.14
CA ALA A 92 -30.25 -2.73 0.03
C ALA A 92 -30.45 -3.07 1.52
N PRO A 93 -31.48 -3.87 1.87
CA PRO A 93 -31.57 -4.49 3.18
C PRO A 93 -30.33 -5.31 3.53
N GLY A 94 -29.99 -5.32 4.81
CA GLY A 94 -28.91 -6.15 5.34
C GLY A 94 -28.05 -5.46 6.39
N ARG A 95 -26.99 -6.16 6.81
CA ARG A 95 -26.06 -5.77 7.88
C ARG A 95 -24.70 -6.44 7.70
N ASP A 96 -23.75 -6.08 8.57
CA ASP A 96 -22.42 -6.68 8.67
C ASP A 96 -21.66 -6.62 7.32
N PRO A 97 -21.51 -5.44 6.69
CA PRO A 97 -20.77 -5.29 5.44
C PRO A 97 -19.29 -5.64 5.61
N ALA A 98 -18.71 -6.28 4.61
CA ALA A 98 -17.31 -6.69 4.57
C ALA A 98 -16.71 -6.42 3.18
N TRP A 99 -15.66 -5.60 3.14
CA TRP A 99 -14.88 -5.32 1.93
C TRP A 99 -13.88 -6.45 1.64
N SER A 100 -13.66 -6.75 0.36
CA SER A 100 -12.53 -7.57 -0.04
C SER A 100 -11.22 -6.82 0.16
N ALA A 101 -10.15 -7.54 0.51
CA ALA A 101 -8.84 -6.95 0.79
C ALA A 101 -8.19 -6.26 -0.43
N ASP A 102 -8.65 -6.59 -1.63
CA ASP A 102 -8.27 -5.91 -2.88
C ASP A 102 -9.18 -4.73 -3.24
N GLY A 103 -10.16 -4.38 -2.40
CA GLY A 103 -11.05 -3.23 -2.56
C GLY A 103 -12.08 -3.33 -3.69
N ARG A 104 -12.16 -4.48 -4.39
CA ARG A 104 -13.03 -4.63 -5.58
C ARG A 104 -14.45 -5.12 -5.27
N TRP A 105 -14.66 -5.75 -4.11
CA TRP A 105 -15.91 -6.41 -3.77
C TRP A 105 -16.42 -6.01 -2.40
N LEU A 106 -17.73 -5.98 -2.27
CA LEU A 106 -18.44 -5.82 -1.00
C LEU A 106 -19.33 -7.03 -0.79
N ALA A 107 -19.39 -7.55 0.44
CA ALA A 107 -20.38 -8.52 0.83
C ALA A 107 -21.13 -8.05 2.06
N TRP A 108 -22.36 -8.51 2.25
CA TRP A 108 -23.12 -8.29 3.48
C TRP A 108 -24.12 -9.41 3.71
N ARG A 109 -24.71 -9.45 4.90
CA ARG A 109 -25.76 -10.41 5.25
C ARG A 109 -27.14 -9.80 5.08
N ASP A 110 -28.04 -10.53 4.46
CA ASP A 110 -29.45 -10.19 4.32
C ASP A 110 -30.30 -11.42 4.68
N GLY A 111 -30.83 -11.46 5.90
CA GLY A 111 -31.43 -12.67 6.47
C GLY A 111 -30.42 -13.81 6.55
N ASP A 112 -30.76 -14.94 5.94
CA ASP A 112 -29.89 -16.13 5.82
C ASP A 112 -29.02 -16.11 4.55
N GLU A 113 -29.14 -15.08 3.72
CA GLU A 113 -28.36 -14.92 2.51
C GLU A 113 -27.14 -14.04 2.72
N VAL A 114 -26.07 -14.40 2.01
CA VAL A 114 -24.92 -13.54 1.80
C VAL A 114 -25.07 -12.91 0.43
N VAL A 115 -25.06 -11.58 0.41
CA VAL A 115 -25.05 -10.79 -0.81
C VAL A 115 -23.61 -10.44 -1.14
N ILE A 116 -23.21 -10.65 -2.39
CA ILE A 116 -21.92 -10.23 -2.95
C ILE A 116 -22.22 -9.21 -4.03
N ALA A 117 -21.51 -8.09 -3.99
CA ALA A 117 -21.65 -6.98 -4.91
C ALA A 117 -20.29 -6.44 -5.36
N THR A 118 -20.31 -5.65 -6.43
CA THR A 118 -19.17 -4.80 -6.79
C THR A 118 -18.91 -3.76 -5.71
N ARG A 119 -17.75 -3.09 -5.77
CA ARG A 119 -17.43 -1.99 -4.87
C ARG A 119 -18.38 -0.77 -4.99
N GLU A 120 -19.13 -0.67 -6.07
CA GLU A 120 -20.20 0.32 -6.29
C GLU A 120 -21.54 -0.13 -5.68
N GLY A 121 -21.65 -1.39 -5.23
CA GLY A 121 -22.87 -1.96 -4.67
C GLY A 121 -23.76 -2.65 -5.70
N GLU A 122 -23.28 -2.89 -6.92
CA GLU A 122 -24.03 -3.62 -7.94
C GLU A 122 -24.07 -5.10 -7.60
N LEU A 123 -25.28 -5.68 -7.56
CA LEU A 123 -25.48 -7.07 -7.18
C LEU A 123 -24.74 -8.01 -8.14
N VAL A 124 -23.84 -8.83 -7.59
CA VAL A 124 -23.17 -9.91 -8.30
C VAL A 124 -23.85 -11.24 -8.00
N ARG A 125 -24.18 -11.51 -6.74
CA ARG A 125 -24.76 -12.80 -6.31
C ARG A 125 -25.47 -12.72 -4.96
N ARG A 126 -26.44 -13.61 -4.75
CA ARG A 126 -27.01 -13.98 -3.44
C ARG A 126 -26.78 -15.47 -3.19
N VAL A 127 -26.35 -15.83 -1.98
CA VAL A 127 -26.04 -17.22 -1.61
C VAL A 127 -26.62 -17.52 -0.23
N ALA A 128 -27.57 -18.45 -0.16
CA ALA A 128 -28.19 -18.87 1.09
C ALA A 128 -27.27 -19.82 1.88
N VAL A 129 -26.59 -19.30 2.90
CA VAL A 129 -25.67 -20.09 3.75
C VAL A 129 -25.92 -19.93 5.24
N GLY A 130 -26.78 -18.99 5.68
CA GLY A 130 -27.03 -18.73 7.10
C GLY A 130 -25.80 -18.22 7.84
N ALA A 131 -24.90 -17.52 7.15
CA ALA A 131 -23.63 -17.04 7.73
C ALA A 131 -23.87 -16.08 8.90
N ASN A 132 -23.01 -16.08 9.90
CA ASN A 132 -22.96 -15.10 10.99
C ASN A 132 -21.69 -14.24 11.01
N ARG A 133 -20.69 -14.57 10.19
CA ARG A 133 -19.48 -13.77 9.96
C ARG A 133 -19.04 -13.92 8.52
N LEU A 134 -18.45 -12.86 7.95
CA LEU A 134 -17.92 -12.81 6.59
C LEU A 134 -16.47 -12.30 6.62
N VAL A 135 -15.55 -13.00 5.95
CA VAL A 135 -14.13 -12.59 5.84
C VAL A 135 -13.62 -12.90 4.43
N TRP A 136 -13.28 -11.87 3.66
CA TRP A 136 -12.77 -12.03 2.30
C TRP A 136 -11.34 -12.53 2.24
N SER A 137 -11.04 -13.33 1.21
CA SER A 137 -9.67 -13.70 0.87
C SER A 137 -8.88 -12.47 0.42
N LEU A 138 -7.55 -12.57 0.61
CA LEU A 138 -6.62 -11.48 0.33
C LEU A 138 -6.71 -11.00 -1.13
N ASP A 139 -7.04 -11.90 -2.06
CA ASP A 139 -7.17 -11.63 -3.49
C ASP A 139 -8.61 -11.40 -3.99
N GLY A 140 -9.60 -11.39 -3.09
CA GLY A 140 -11.01 -11.18 -3.40
C GLY A 140 -11.70 -12.29 -4.22
N ARG A 141 -11.09 -13.49 -4.35
CA ARG A 141 -11.70 -14.62 -5.07
C ARG A 141 -12.64 -15.47 -4.21
N TRP A 142 -12.47 -15.46 -2.90
CA TRP A 142 -13.18 -16.31 -1.96
C TRP A 142 -13.71 -15.48 -0.78
N LEU A 143 -14.89 -15.84 -0.28
CA LEU A 143 -15.49 -15.24 0.90
C LEU A 143 -15.66 -16.32 1.96
N ALA A 144 -14.80 -16.33 2.98
CA ALA A 144 -14.97 -17.21 4.13
C ALA A 144 -16.18 -16.77 4.95
N PHE A 145 -16.84 -17.75 5.54
CA PHE A 145 -17.92 -17.51 6.48
C PHE A 145 -17.85 -18.49 7.64
N THR A 146 -18.45 -18.07 8.74
CA THR A 146 -18.88 -18.99 9.81
C THR A 146 -20.40 -19.01 9.83
N LYS A 147 -20.99 -20.11 10.31
CA LYS A 147 -22.42 -20.17 10.63
C LYS A 147 -22.67 -21.04 11.87
N PRO A 148 -23.75 -20.79 12.62
CA PRO A 148 -24.13 -21.63 13.74
C PRO A 148 -24.37 -23.09 13.31
N THR A 149 -24.03 -24.05 14.16
CA THR A 149 -24.29 -25.48 13.92
C THR A 149 -25.78 -25.85 14.10
N GLY A 150 -26.56 -24.99 14.75
CA GLY A 150 -27.93 -25.28 15.18
C GLY A 150 -28.02 -26.05 16.50
N GLU A 151 -26.89 -26.49 17.05
CA GLU A 151 -26.80 -27.08 18.39
C GLU A 151 -26.79 -25.95 19.44
N PRO A 152 -27.60 -26.03 20.52
CA PRO A 152 -27.54 -25.05 21.60
C PRO A 152 -26.16 -25.05 22.26
N ASP A 153 -25.43 -23.95 22.14
CA ASP A 153 -24.13 -23.75 22.77
C ASP A 153 -24.17 -22.43 23.56
N TYR A 154 -24.09 -22.55 24.88
CA TYR A 154 -24.10 -21.43 25.83
C TYR A 154 -22.71 -21.02 26.27
N SER A 155 -21.67 -21.60 25.67
CA SER A 155 -20.30 -21.19 25.93
C SER A 155 -20.05 -19.79 25.37
N SER A 156 -19.05 -19.11 25.94
CA SER A 156 -18.53 -17.86 25.37
C SER A 156 -17.77 -18.07 24.06
N CYS A 157 -17.61 -19.32 23.60
CA CYS A 157 -16.92 -19.66 22.36
C CYS A 157 -17.67 -20.76 21.60
N PRO A 158 -18.80 -20.42 20.96
CA PRO A 158 -19.65 -21.40 20.36
C PRO A 158 -18.98 -22.11 19.19
N VAL A 159 -19.26 -23.41 19.05
CA VAL A 159 -18.85 -24.18 17.88
C VAL A 159 -19.63 -23.69 16.65
N VAL A 160 -18.90 -23.43 15.57
CA VAL A 160 -19.45 -22.96 14.29
C VAL A 160 -19.02 -23.88 13.15
N GLU A 161 -19.80 -23.92 12.07
CA GLU A 161 -19.31 -24.44 10.80
C GLU A 161 -18.51 -23.35 10.08
N VAL A 162 -17.33 -23.72 9.56
CA VAL A 162 -16.44 -22.85 8.79
C VAL A 162 -16.49 -23.28 7.34
N GLY A 163 -16.55 -22.32 6.43
CA GLY A 163 -16.56 -22.57 4.99
C GLY A 163 -16.22 -21.34 4.18
N TRP A 164 -16.32 -21.46 2.85
CA TRP A 164 -16.19 -20.32 1.95
C TRP A 164 -17.17 -20.40 0.78
N ILE A 165 -17.40 -19.24 0.19
CA ILE A 165 -18.11 -19.06 -1.08
C ILE A 165 -17.08 -18.68 -2.13
N ALA A 166 -17.07 -19.42 -3.25
CA ALA A 166 -16.34 -19.03 -4.45
C ALA A 166 -17.06 -17.85 -5.10
N ARG A 167 -16.47 -16.64 -5.10
CA ARG A 167 -17.14 -15.43 -5.60
C ARG A 167 -17.63 -15.59 -7.05
N ALA A 168 -16.79 -16.17 -7.91
CA ALA A 168 -17.08 -16.32 -9.34
C ALA A 168 -18.30 -17.22 -9.60
N THR A 169 -18.35 -18.40 -8.97
CA THR A 169 -19.37 -19.43 -9.27
C THR A 169 -20.54 -19.43 -8.29
N GLY A 170 -20.35 -18.89 -7.09
CA GLY A 170 -21.28 -19.04 -5.98
C GLY A 170 -21.19 -20.39 -5.26
N ALA A 171 -20.24 -21.25 -5.64
CA ALA A 171 -20.08 -22.56 -5.01
C ALA A 171 -19.73 -22.41 -3.53
N VAL A 172 -20.43 -23.17 -2.69
CA VAL A 172 -20.24 -23.19 -1.24
C VAL A 172 -19.45 -24.43 -0.87
N THR A 173 -18.41 -24.26 -0.07
CA THR A 173 -17.64 -25.36 0.52
C THR A 173 -17.69 -25.25 2.03
N ILE A 174 -18.10 -26.32 2.71
CA ILE A 174 -18.01 -26.44 4.17
C ILE A 174 -16.74 -27.23 4.48
N LEU A 175 -15.86 -26.65 5.29
CA LEU A 175 -14.60 -27.27 5.70
C LEU A 175 -14.75 -28.19 6.91
N GLY A 176 -15.51 -27.74 7.91
CA GLY A 176 -15.66 -28.46 9.16
C GLY A 176 -16.08 -27.55 10.30
N ARG A 177 -15.96 -28.09 11.53
CA ARG A 177 -16.31 -27.40 12.77
C ARG A 177 -15.11 -26.64 13.32
N GLY A 178 -15.32 -25.38 13.67
CA GLY A 178 -14.31 -24.51 14.27
C GLY A 178 -14.86 -23.72 15.45
N ILE A 179 -13.98 -22.95 16.08
CA ILE A 179 -14.27 -22.03 17.18
C ILE A 179 -13.56 -20.70 16.96
N GLY A 180 -14.01 -19.65 17.63
CA GLY A 180 -13.32 -18.36 17.65
C GLY A 180 -13.33 -17.61 16.32
N ASP A 181 -12.16 -17.12 15.91
CA ASP A 181 -11.96 -16.27 14.74
C ASP A 181 -11.46 -17.05 13.51
N VAL A 182 -11.62 -16.46 12.31
CA VAL A 182 -11.08 -16.99 11.06
C VAL A 182 -10.34 -15.90 10.30
N ALA A 183 -9.27 -16.24 9.60
CA ALA A 183 -8.45 -15.29 8.85
C ALA A 183 -7.90 -15.91 7.56
N TRP A 184 -7.66 -15.08 6.55
CA TRP A 184 -6.94 -15.50 5.36
C TRP A 184 -5.47 -15.13 5.49
N ILE A 185 -4.59 -16.07 5.16
CA ILE A 185 -3.14 -15.88 5.13
C ILE A 185 -2.60 -16.06 3.72
N ALA A 186 -1.44 -15.46 3.46
CA ALA A 186 -0.72 -15.61 2.22
C ALA A 186 0.21 -16.83 2.29
N ARG A 187 0.07 -17.79 1.36
CA ARG A 187 0.98 -18.95 1.30
C ARG A 187 2.38 -18.47 0.93
N ARG A 188 3.36 -18.66 1.83
CA ARG A 188 4.74 -18.15 1.65
C ARG A 188 4.79 -16.65 1.33
N GLY A 189 3.86 -15.88 1.89
CA GLY A 189 3.75 -14.44 1.65
C GLY A 189 3.16 -14.06 0.29
N ASP A 190 2.58 -14.99 -0.48
CA ASP A 190 1.84 -14.70 -1.71
C ASP A 190 0.33 -14.59 -1.47
N ALA A 191 -0.17 -13.36 -1.48
CA ALA A 191 -1.57 -13.04 -1.25
C ALA A 191 -2.47 -13.52 -2.39
N GLU A 192 -1.91 -13.84 -3.56
CA GLU A 192 -2.65 -14.46 -4.67
C GLU A 192 -2.80 -15.98 -4.49
N GLN A 193 -2.17 -16.54 -3.47
CA GLN A 193 -2.35 -17.92 -3.02
C GLN A 193 -2.89 -17.91 -1.58
N PRO A 194 -4.13 -17.44 -1.36
CA PRO A 194 -4.69 -17.31 -0.03
C PRO A 194 -5.04 -18.68 0.56
N GLN A 195 -4.79 -18.86 1.86
CA GLN A 195 -5.23 -20.03 2.63
C GLN A 195 -6.13 -19.56 3.77
N LEU A 196 -7.26 -20.24 3.99
CA LEU A 196 -8.15 -19.95 5.11
C LEU A 196 -7.62 -20.63 6.37
N VAL A 197 -7.44 -19.87 7.43
CA VAL A 197 -7.03 -20.32 8.75
C VAL A 197 -8.20 -20.23 9.72
N TYR A 198 -8.36 -21.29 10.51
CA TYR A 198 -9.39 -21.39 11.55
C TYR A 198 -8.91 -22.31 12.67
N THR A 199 -9.51 -22.18 13.85
CA THR A 199 -9.23 -23.06 14.99
C THR A 199 -10.19 -24.24 14.99
N GLY A 200 -9.65 -25.46 15.02
CA GLY A 200 -10.46 -26.68 15.06
C GLY A 200 -11.23 -26.82 16.38
N ALA A 201 -12.52 -27.15 16.31
CA ALA A 201 -13.36 -27.26 17.51
C ALA A 201 -13.01 -28.47 18.40
N SER A 202 -12.40 -29.53 17.84
CA SER A 202 -12.10 -30.77 18.56
C SER A 202 -10.76 -30.79 19.27
N ASP A 203 -9.80 -29.98 18.81
CA ASP A 203 -8.40 -30.01 19.25
C ASP A 203 -7.80 -28.63 19.52
N ALA A 204 -8.54 -27.54 19.24
CA ALA A 204 -8.11 -26.15 19.39
C ALA A 204 -6.78 -25.82 18.67
N ARG A 205 -6.42 -26.61 17.65
CA ARG A 205 -5.25 -26.37 16.79
C ARG A 205 -5.62 -25.42 15.65
N LEU A 206 -4.67 -24.59 15.22
CA LEU A 206 -4.87 -23.80 14.00
C LEU A 206 -4.70 -24.69 12.79
N ARG A 207 -5.73 -24.70 11.94
CA ARG A 207 -5.81 -25.44 10.69
C ARG A 207 -5.77 -24.46 9.53
N TRP A 208 -5.26 -24.92 8.40
CA TRP A 208 -5.30 -24.17 7.16
C TRP A 208 -5.98 -25.00 6.07
N ALA A 209 -6.63 -24.33 5.12
CA ALA A 209 -7.19 -24.93 3.92
C ALA A 209 -6.95 -24.03 2.70
N ASP A 210 -6.53 -24.63 1.58
CA ASP A 210 -6.33 -23.98 0.29
C ASP A 210 -7.59 -24.18 -0.58
N PRO A 211 -8.33 -23.11 -0.91
CA PRO A 211 -9.57 -23.22 -1.68
C PRO A 211 -9.33 -23.57 -3.15
N THR A 212 -8.11 -23.40 -3.67
CA THR A 212 -7.76 -23.69 -5.07
C THR A 212 -7.43 -25.17 -5.25
N SER A 213 -6.62 -25.73 -4.36
CA SER A 213 -6.19 -27.14 -4.44
C SER A 213 -7.08 -28.10 -3.64
N GLY A 214 -7.90 -27.59 -2.71
CA GLY A 214 -8.67 -28.41 -1.76
C GLY A 214 -7.81 -29.06 -0.67
N THR A 215 -6.51 -28.76 -0.63
CA THR A 215 -5.60 -29.31 0.39
C THR A 215 -5.78 -28.59 1.72
N SER A 216 -5.53 -29.29 2.83
CA SER A 216 -5.64 -28.74 4.18
C SER A 216 -4.61 -29.37 5.11
N GLY A 217 -4.31 -28.71 6.22
CA GLY A 217 -3.39 -29.23 7.23
C GLY A 217 -3.46 -28.50 8.55
N VAL A 218 -2.55 -28.84 9.46
CA VAL A 218 -2.33 -28.13 10.71
C VAL A 218 -1.27 -27.05 10.46
N LEU A 219 -1.59 -25.81 10.80
CA LEU A 219 -0.66 -24.68 10.73
C LEU A 219 0.14 -24.55 12.03
N TRP A 220 -0.52 -24.77 13.17
CA TRP A 220 0.06 -24.68 14.50
C TRP A 220 -0.44 -25.82 15.38
N ASP A 221 0.49 -26.56 15.97
CA ASP A 221 0.16 -27.75 16.77
C ASP A 221 -0.15 -27.42 18.24
N GLY A 222 0.16 -26.19 18.68
CA GLY A 222 -0.21 -25.68 19.99
C GLY A 222 -1.65 -25.14 20.04
N TYR A 223 -2.06 -24.73 21.23
CA TYR A 223 -3.42 -24.27 21.49
C TYR A 223 -3.58 -22.77 21.25
N ALA A 224 -4.33 -22.39 20.21
CA ALA A 224 -4.58 -20.99 19.90
C ALA A 224 -5.86 -20.49 20.58
N GLU A 225 -5.74 -19.44 21.39
CA GLU A 225 -6.84 -18.80 22.11
C GLU A 225 -7.55 -17.77 21.21
N THR A 226 -8.32 -18.29 20.25
CA THR A 226 -9.08 -17.48 19.27
C THR A 226 -10.50 -17.14 19.71
N CYS A 227 -10.93 -17.63 20.88
CA CYS A 227 -12.20 -17.28 21.48
C CYS A 227 -12.11 -15.92 22.18
N ARG A 228 -11.00 -15.70 22.89
CA ARG A 228 -10.71 -14.46 23.60
C ARG A 228 -10.24 -13.35 22.68
N GLY A 229 -9.34 -13.66 21.75
CA GLY A 229 -8.67 -12.67 20.90
C GLY A 229 -8.73 -12.98 19.40
N PRO A 230 -8.41 -11.98 18.56
CA PRO A 230 -8.42 -12.15 17.12
C PRO A 230 -7.22 -12.93 16.60
N LEU A 231 -7.34 -13.44 15.36
CA LEU A 231 -6.18 -13.71 14.52
C LEU A 231 -5.66 -12.39 13.95
N LEU A 232 -4.37 -12.11 14.12
CA LEU A 232 -3.70 -10.90 13.66
C LEU A 232 -2.93 -11.21 12.38
N THR A 233 -3.08 -10.40 11.33
CA THR A 233 -2.28 -10.53 10.11
C THR A 233 -1.56 -9.23 9.83
N SER A 234 -0.27 -9.31 9.51
CA SER A 234 0.46 -8.14 9.00
C SER A 234 0.03 -7.82 7.56
N ALA A 235 0.04 -6.54 7.20
CA ALA A 235 -0.35 -6.09 5.87
C ALA A 235 0.66 -6.47 4.79
N ASP A 236 1.91 -6.78 5.16
CA ASP A 236 2.90 -7.38 4.26
C ASP A 236 2.63 -8.87 3.94
N GLY A 237 1.62 -9.48 4.60
CA GLY A 237 1.23 -10.86 4.43
C GLY A 237 2.22 -11.89 4.98
N GLN A 238 3.22 -11.45 5.76
CA GLN A 238 4.29 -12.33 6.24
C GLN A 238 4.04 -12.92 7.63
N TRP A 239 3.13 -12.35 8.42
CA TRP A 239 2.95 -12.74 9.81
C TRP A 239 1.50 -13.07 10.14
N LEU A 240 1.32 -14.14 10.92
CA LEU A 240 0.07 -14.48 11.61
C LEU A 240 0.32 -14.45 13.12
N GLY A 241 -0.48 -13.69 13.85
CA GLY A 241 -0.44 -13.58 15.30
C GLY A 241 -1.68 -14.13 15.97
N PHE A 242 -1.54 -14.70 17.16
CA PHE A 242 -2.66 -15.19 17.98
C PHE A 242 -2.25 -15.28 19.44
N LEU A 243 -3.24 -15.30 20.33
CA LEU A 243 -3.03 -15.56 21.74
C LEU A 243 -2.79 -17.05 21.99
N ASP A 244 -1.86 -17.38 22.89
CA ASP A 244 -1.59 -18.76 23.30
C ASP A 244 -2.20 -19.08 24.67
N VAL A 245 -2.78 -20.27 24.79
CA VAL A 245 -3.42 -20.76 26.02
C VAL A 245 -2.40 -21.11 27.10
N ALA A 246 -1.21 -21.58 26.73
CA ALA A 246 -0.27 -22.21 27.67
C ALA A 246 0.26 -21.27 28.78
N GLY A 247 0.24 -19.95 28.58
CA GLY A 247 0.67 -18.94 29.54
C GLY A 247 -0.44 -18.23 30.31
N GLY A 248 -1.65 -18.81 30.38
CA GLY A 248 -2.82 -18.16 30.98
C GLY A 248 -3.59 -17.25 30.01
N GLY A 249 -3.27 -17.32 28.71
CA GLY A 249 -4.03 -16.67 27.64
C GLY A 249 -3.51 -15.30 27.20
N ASP A 250 -2.51 -14.73 27.87
CA ASP A 250 -1.99 -13.38 27.62
C ASP A 250 -0.72 -13.33 26.75
N ASP A 251 -0.15 -14.48 26.39
CA ASP A 251 1.00 -14.56 25.50
C ASP A 251 0.56 -14.42 24.05
N VAL A 252 1.32 -13.68 23.23
CA VAL A 252 1.11 -13.62 21.78
C VAL A 252 2.18 -14.41 21.07
N VAL A 253 1.77 -15.32 20.18
CA VAL A 253 2.65 -16.01 19.24
C VAL A 253 2.50 -15.35 17.87
N LEU A 254 3.62 -14.99 17.26
CA LEU A 254 3.73 -14.54 15.87
C LEU A 254 4.43 -15.60 15.03
N LEU A 255 3.73 -16.17 14.05
CA LEU A 255 4.23 -17.12 13.07
C LEU A 255 4.63 -16.38 11.79
N ASN A 256 5.87 -16.55 11.35
CA ASN A 256 6.33 -16.09 10.05
C ASN A 256 5.92 -17.08 8.96
N LEU A 257 5.06 -16.65 8.05
CA LEU A 257 4.46 -17.45 6.99
C LEU A 257 5.42 -17.75 5.82
N VAL A 258 6.57 -17.07 5.78
CA VAL A 258 7.60 -17.24 4.75
C VAL A 258 8.68 -18.21 5.24
N THR A 259 9.22 -17.97 6.43
CA THR A 259 10.34 -18.75 7.00
C THR A 259 9.88 -19.92 7.86
N GLY A 260 8.64 -19.91 8.35
CA GLY A 260 8.14 -20.87 9.34
C GLY A 260 8.63 -20.60 10.77
N GLY A 261 9.43 -19.55 10.99
CA GLY A 261 9.92 -19.18 12.31
C GLY A 261 8.81 -18.61 13.19
N THR A 262 9.00 -18.69 14.52
CA THR A 262 8.05 -18.15 15.49
C THR A 262 8.71 -17.15 16.43
N ARG A 263 7.93 -16.18 16.88
CA ARG A 263 8.28 -15.25 17.96
C ARG A 263 7.19 -15.29 19.00
N ARG A 264 7.57 -15.51 20.25
CA ARG A 264 6.66 -15.51 21.40
C ARG A 264 6.86 -14.24 22.22
N LEU A 265 5.77 -13.61 22.63
CA LEU A 265 5.73 -12.43 23.47
C LEU A 265 4.98 -12.80 24.75
N ASP A 266 5.73 -13.07 25.81
CA ASP A 266 5.18 -13.59 27.07
C ASP A 266 4.61 -12.49 27.97
N ASP A 267 3.57 -12.79 28.74
CA ASP A 267 2.99 -11.91 29.78
C ASP A 267 2.71 -10.49 29.24
N LEU A 268 1.95 -10.41 28.14
CA LEU A 268 1.55 -9.10 27.62
C LEU A 268 0.44 -8.51 28.49
N PRO A 269 0.46 -7.18 28.72
CA PRO A 269 -0.57 -6.51 29.49
C PRO A 269 -1.83 -6.35 28.64
N VAL A 270 -2.53 -7.46 28.39
CA VAL A 270 -3.79 -7.52 27.67
C VAL A 270 -4.93 -7.65 28.68
N GLY A 271 -6.02 -6.91 28.50
CA GLY A 271 -7.17 -7.08 29.39
C GLY A 271 -8.34 -6.16 29.07
N TYR A 272 -9.53 -6.73 29.06
CA TYR A 272 -10.79 -6.02 28.83
C TYR A 272 -11.85 -6.54 29.82
N PRO A 273 -12.88 -5.75 30.17
CA PRO A 273 -13.89 -6.17 31.15
C PRO A 273 -14.75 -7.35 30.66
N SER A 274 -14.85 -7.55 29.33
CA SER A 274 -15.52 -8.70 28.72
C SER A 274 -14.52 -9.84 28.47
N VAL A 275 -15.04 -11.06 28.39
CA VAL A 275 -14.27 -12.26 27.99
C VAL A 275 -13.64 -12.05 26.60
N GLN A 276 -14.39 -11.47 25.66
CA GLN A 276 -13.89 -11.22 24.32
C GLN A 276 -13.19 -9.86 24.25
N LEU A 277 -11.94 -9.86 23.79
CA LEU A 277 -11.15 -8.67 23.57
C LEU A 277 -11.63 -7.93 22.31
N PRO A 278 -11.76 -6.59 22.36
CA PRO A 278 -11.89 -5.80 21.15
C PRO A 278 -10.65 -6.02 20.27
N ARG A 279 -10.84 -6.12 18.94
CA ARG A 279 -9.71 -6.35 18.01
C ARG A 279 -8.57 -5.35 18.20
N VAL A 280 -8.87 -4.09 18.51
CA VAL A 280 -7.88 -3.02 18.70
C VAL A 280 -6.97 -3.20 19.94
N TYR A 281 -7.35 -4.06 20.89
CA TYR A 281 -6.53 -4.30 22.10
C TYR A 281 -5.27 -5.11 21.81
N LEU A 282 -5.23 -5.78 20.66
CA LEU A 282 -4.04 -6.35 20.06
C LEU A 282 -3.93 -5.82 18.64
N TRP A 283 -3.00 -4.92 18.40
CA TRP A 283 -2.80 -4.32 17.08
C TRP A 283 -1.38 -4.58 16.61
N LEU A 284 -1.23 -5.20 15.44
CA LEU A 284 0.06 -5.49 14.82
C LEU A 284 0.36 -4.41 13.77
N ASP A 285 1.56 -3.84 13.83
CA ASP A 285 2.05 -2.92 12.80
C ASP A 285 1.93 -3.56 11.40
N PRO A 286 1.50 -2.82 10.35
CA PRO A 286 1.36 -3.35 9.00
C PRO A 286 2.60 -4.08 8.45
N LEU A 287 3.80 -3.67 8.88
CA LEU A 287 5.09 -4.25 8.50
C LEU A 287 5.70 -5.13 9.63
N ALA A 288 4.91 -5.48 10.64
CA ALA A 288 5.30 -6.25 11.81
C ALA A 288 6.57 -5.72 12.52
N ARG A 289 6.75 -4.39 12.57
CA ARG A 289 7.87 -3.74 13.28
C ARG A 289 7.65 -3.70 14.79
N PHE A 290 6.40 -3.53 15.21
CA PHE A 290 5.99 -3.49 16.61
C PHE A 290 4.54 -3.99 16.78
N LEU A 291 4.13 -4.23 18.02
CA LEU A 291 2.78 -4.62 18.39
C LEU A 291 2.29 -3.74 19.55
N TYR A 292 1.02 -3.34 19.54
CA TYR A 292 0.35 -2.76 20.69
C TYR A 292 -0.48 -3.82 21.42
N ALA A 293 -0.27 -3.91 22.73
CA ALA A 293 -1.08 -4.69 23.67
C ALA A 293 -1.72 -3.73 24.68
N SER A 294 -3.02 -3.88 24.93
CA SER A 294 -3.78 -2.94 25.76
C SER A 294 -4.51 -3.61 26.92
N ARG A 295 -4.53 -2.96 28.08
CA ARG A 295 -5.30 -3.38 29.27
C ARG A 295 -6.14 -2.24 29.81
N SER A 296 -7.42 -2.47 30.10
CA SER A 296 -8.37 -1.47 30.61
C SER A 296 -8.28 -1.25 32.13
N PHE A 297 -8.84 -0.12 32.58
CA PHE A 297 -8.98 0.35 33.98
C PHE A 297 -7.69 0.79 34.71
N PRO A 298 -7.04 1.91 34.32
CA PRO A 298 -7.26 2.71 33.10
C PRO A 298 -6.71 1.99 31.87
N THR A 299 -7.04 2.46 30.67
CA THR A 299 -6.49 1.87 29.44
C THR A 299 -5.02 2.25 29.31
N VAL A 300 -4.15 1.26 29.44
CA VAL A 300 -2.71 1.37 29.18
C VAL A 300 -2.41 0.64 27.88
N VAL A 301 -1.77 1.35 26.95
CA VAL A 301 -1.32 0.78 25.67
C VAL A 301 0.19 0.58 25.75
N THR A 302 0.64 -0.67 25.67
CA THR A 302 2.06 -1.04 25.66
C THR A 302 2.51 -1.33 24.23
N ARG A 303 3.55 -0.61 23.78
CA ARG A 303 4.27 -0.89 22.55
C ARG A 303 5.34 -1.94 22.81
N VAL A 304 5.32 -3.00 22.03
CA VAL A 304 6.35 -4.05 22.01
C VAL A 304 7.10 -3.94 20.70
N ASP A 305 8.36 -3.54 20.76
CA ASP A 305 9.23 -3.55 19.59
C ASP A 305 9.54 -4.99 19.20
N LEU A 306 9.17 -5.40 17.98
CA LEU A 306 9.29 -6.79 17.59
C LEU A 306 10.74 -7.17 17.27
N VAL A 307 11.60 -6.23 16.92
CA VAL A 307 13.02 -6.53 16.65
C VAL A 307 13.79 -6.73 17.95
N THR A 308 13.64 -5.80 18.88
CA THR A 308 14.43 -5.75 20.13
C THR A 308 13.75 -6.44 21.32
N GLY A 309 12.44 -6.64 21.26
CA GLY A 309 11.62 -7.11 22.39
C GLY A 309 11.33 -6.04 23.44
N ALA A 310 11.81 -4.81 23.25
CA ALA A 310 11.64 -3.71 24.21
C ALA A 310 10.16 -3.34 24.38
N ARG A 311 9.74 -3.14 25.63
CA ARG A 311 8.36 -2.75 25.99
C ARG A 311 8.35 -1.32 26.51
N THR A 312 7.47 -0.50 25.96
CA THR A 312 7.29 0.91 26.37
C THR A 312 5.80 1.23 26.50
N VAL A 313 5.44 2.14 27.40
CA VAL A 313 4.07 2.64 27.47
C VAL A 313 3.90 3.68 26.37
N ALA A 314 3.01 3.40 25.42
CA ALA A 314 2.70 4.29 24.31
C ALA A 314 1.70 5.37 24.71
N ALA A 315 0.69 5.00 25.50
CA ALA A 315 -0.31 5.91 26.03
C ALA A 315 -1.00 5.33 27.27
N THR A 316 -1.50 6.22 28.12
CA THR A 316 -2.37 5.89 29.25
C THR A 316 -3.57 6.84 29.23
N ASP A 317 -4.78 6.28 29.17
CA ASP A 317 -6.02 7.04 29.09
C ASP A 317 -7.13 6.41 29.96
N PRO A 318 -7.95 7.19 30.70
CA PRO A 318 -9.10 6.63 31.42
C PRO A 318 -10.23 6.15 30.50
N GLY A 319 -10.23 6.53 29.22
CA GLY A 319 -11.17 6.08 28.21
C GLY A 319 -10.86 4.69 27.66
N ILE A 320 -11.73 4.20 26.77
CA ILE A 320 -11.57 2.91 26.09
C ILE A 320 -10.86 3.14 24.76
N LEU A 321 -9.81 2.37 24.45
CA LEU A 321 -9.19 2.38 23.13
C LEU A 321 -10.18 1.85 22.10
N VAL A 322 -10.51 2.65 21.09
CA VAL A 322 -11.48 2.29 20.04
C VAL A 322 -10.84 2.14 18.67
N ALA A 323 -9.73 2.83 18.39
CA ALA A 323 -9.05 2.74 17.11
C ALA A 323 -7.57 3.09 17.22
N VAL A 324 -6.74 2.44 16.40
CA VAL A 324 -5.32 2.75 16.20
C VAL A 324 -5.16 3.20 14.76
N GLY A 325 -4.45 4.31 14.56
CA GLY A 325 -4.15 4.85 13.23
C GLY A 325 -3.39 3.83 12.39
N PRO A 326 -3.47 3.92 11.05
CA PRO A 326 -2.95 2.90 10.14
C PRO A 326 -1.46 2.63 10.30
N GLU A 327 -0.68 3.61 10.74
CA GLU A 327 0.77 3.51 10.97
C GLU A 327 1.13 3.43 12.46
N GLY A 328 0.12 3.34 13.35
CA GLY A 328 0.30 3.24 14.80
C GLY A 328 0.73 4.55 15.48
N GLU A 329 0.76 5.67 14.77
CA GLU A 329 1.20 6.98 15.27
C GLU A 329 0.10 7.75 16.02
N ARG A 330 -1.16 7.33 15.90
CA ARG A 330 -2.31 7.97 16.54
C ARG A 330 -3.20 6.94 17.21
N LEU A 331 -3.53 7.14 18.48
CA LEU A 331 -4.37 6.26 19.29
C LEU A 331 -5.66 7.00 19.67
N ALA A 332 -6.81 6.41 19.40
CA ALA A 332 -8.11 7.05 19.64
C ALA A 332 -8.86 6.38 20.79
N PHE A 333 -9.19 7.16 21.82
CA PHE A 333 -9.87 6.74 23.03
C PHE A 333 -11.25 7.40 23.15
N VAL A 334 -12.26 6.66 23.58
CA VAL A 334 -13.56 7.25 23.94
C VAL A 334 -13.65 7.39 25.46
N ARG A 335 -13.81 8.63 25.92
CA ARG A 335 -14.01 8.96 27.34
C ARG A 335 -15.49 9.24 27.60
N ASN A 336 -16.08 8.43 28.48
CA ASN A 336 -17.46 8.57 28.94
C ASN A 336 -17.46 9.05 30.39
N SER A 337 -17.61 10.36 30.61
CA SER A 337 -17.73 10.92 31.96
C SER A 337 -19.21 11.08 32.36
N PRO A 338 -19.60 10.70 33.59
CA PRO A 338 -20.96 10.91 34.07
C PRO A 338 -21.41 12.37 33.91
N GLY A 339 -22.61 12.57 33.33
CA GLY A 339 -23.19 13.90 33.11
C GLY A 339 -22.56 14.71 31.97
N LYS A 340 -21.54 14.20 31.27
CA LYS A 340 -20.92 14.86 30.11
C LYS A 340 -21.16 14.03 28.83
N PRO A 341 -21.22 14.67 27.65
CA PRO A 341 -21.23 13.92 26.39
C PRO A 341 -19.94 13.09 26.23
N PRO A 342 -19.98 11.97 25.49
CA PRO A 342 -18.78 11.24 25.12
C PRO A 342 -17.85 12.15 24.33
N VAL A 343 -16.54 12.03 24.58
CA VAL A 343 -15.51 12.69 23.79
C VAL A 343 -14.52 11.66 23.27
N LEU A 344 -14.08 11.87 22.03
CA LEU A 344 -12.96 11.16 21.46
C LEU A 344 -11.68 11.91 21.83
N VAL A 345 -10.67 11.21 22.31
CA VAL A 345 -9.33 11.73 22.57
C VAL A 345 -8.36 11.00 21.67
N ILE A 346 -7.68 11.75 20.81
CA ILE A 346 -6.63 11.26 19.93
C ILE A 346 -5.30 11.61 20.57
N VAL A 347 -4.44 10.60 20.76
CA VAL A 347 -3.13 10.72 21.38
C VAL A 347 -2.06 10.35 20.36
N GLU A 348 -1.02 11.16 20.24
CA GLU A 348 0.18 10.86 19.47
C GLU A 348 1.27 10.32 20.41
N PRO A 349 1.61 9.02 20.39
CA PRO A 349 2.56 8.44 21.35
C PRO A 349 3.96 9.06 21.32
N ALA A 350 4.42 9.50 20.14
CA ALA A 350 5.75 10.04 19.96
C ALA A 350 5.95 11.42 20.62
N THR A 351 4.90 12.25 20.63
CA THR A 351 4.95 13.64 21.12
C THR A 351 4.20 13.82 22.44
N GLY A 352 3.29 12.91 22.77
CA GLY A 352 2.31 13.07 23.85
C GLY A 352 1.21 14.09 23.55
N HIS A 353 1.15 14.62 22.31
CA HIS A 353 0.12 15.56 21.90
C HIS A 353 -1.26 14.91 21.95
N MET A 354 -2.26 15.69 22.38
CA MET A 354 -3.63 15.22 22.55
C MET A 354 -4.63 16.17 21.90
N GLU A 355 -5.57 15.59 21.16
CA GLU A 355 -6.67 16.31 20.52
C GLU A 355 -8.00 15.73 20.99
N THR A 356 -8.99 16.58 21.25
CA THR A 356 -10.31 16.14 21.72
C THR A 356 -11.37 16.53 20.70
N VAL A 357 -12.16 15.55 20.28
CA VAL A 357 -13.29 15.74 19.37
C VAL A 357 -14.59 15.41 20.10
N GLU A 358 -15.48 16.39 20.20
CA GLU A 358 -16.71 16.24 20.97
C GLU A 358 -17.78 15.39 20.26
N ARG A 359 -18.64 14.75 21.07
CA ARG A 359 -19.86 14.03 20.65
C ARG A 359 -19.64 12.77 19.80
N LEU A 360 -18.42 12.24 19.75
CA LEU A 360 -18.13 10.97 19.06
C LEU A 360 -18.10 9.80 20.06
N GLY A 361 -18.80 8.72 19.74
CA GLY A 361 -18.88 7.51 20.58
C GLY A 361 -18.20 6.28 19.96
N TRP A 362 -17.93 6.32 18.66
CA TRP A 362 -17.23 5.28 17.92
C TRP A 362 -16.51 5.92 16.73
N VAL A 363 -15.32 5.41 16.39
CA VAL A 363 -14.57 5.85 15.22
C VAL A 363 -13.79 4.70 14.58
N ALA A 364 -13.50 4.83 13.28
CA ALA A 364 -12.53 4.01 12.58
C ALA A 364 -11.63 4.89 11.72
N TRP A 365 -10.33 4.59 11.77
CA TRP A 365 -9.35 5.19 10.88
C TRP A 365 -9.45 4.62 9.48
N GLU A 366 -9.20 5.47 8.51
CA GLU A 366 -8.94 5.05 7.15
C GLU A 366 -7.72 4.09 7.14
N PRO A 367 -7.79 2.94 6.44
CA PRO A 367 -6.73 1.94 6.42
C PRO A 367 -5.41 2.46 5.84
N ALA A 368 -4.35 1.71 6.09
CA ALA A 368 -3.07 1.90 5.41
C ALA A 368 -3.21 1.49 3.94
N ALA A 369 -2.51 2.20 3.04
CA ALA A 369 -2.37 1.77 1.64
C ALA A 369 -1.60 0.44 1.52
N TYR A 370 -0.93 -0.01 2.59
CA TYR A 370 -0.33 -1.34 2.68
C TYR A 370 -1.39 -2.44 2.70
N GLN A 371 -1.34 -3.32 1.71
CA GLN A 371 -2.19 -4.51 1.63
C GLN A 371 -1.39 -5.71 1.11
N PRO A 372 -1.69 -6.96 1.52
CA PRO A 372 -0.89 -8.12 1.11
C PRO A 372 -0.77 -8.30 -0.41
N VAL A 373 -1.81 -7.91 -1.15
CA VAL A 373 -1.82 -7.92 -2.62
C VAL A 373 -0.86 -6.91 -3.24
N VAL A 374 -0.62 -5.77 -2.59
CA VAL A 374 0.37 -4.77 -3.02
C VAL A 374 1.78 -5.35 -2.89
N PHE A 375 2.11 -5.94 -1.74
CA PHE A 375 3.42 -6.59 -1.54
C PHE A 375 3.64 -7.76 -2.50
N SER A 376 2.60 -8.55 -2.77
CA SER A 376 2.69 -9.65 -3.73
C SER A 376 2.92 -9.13 -5.15
N ALA A 377 2.28 -8.02 -5.54
CA ALA A 377 2.51 -7.39 -6.85
C ALA A 377 3.92 -6.79 -6.99
N TRP A 378 4.43 -6.11 -5.96
CA TRP A 378 5.82 -5.64 -5.94
C TRP A 378 6.81 -6.78 -6.03
N ARG A 379 6.60 -7.86 -5.27
CA ARG A 379 7.45 -9.05 -5.35
C ARG A 379 7.42 -9.65 -6.75
N ARG A 380 6.24 -9.82 -7.37
CA ARG A 380 6.15 -10.33 -8.75
C ARG A 380 6.88 -9.45 -9.75
N THR A 381 6.78 -8.13 -9.58
CA THR A 381 7.53 -7.16 -10.40
C THR A 381 9.02 -7.37 -10.22
N TRP A 382 9.54 -7.40 -8.99
CA TRP A 382 10.97 -7.64 -8.74
C TRP A 382 11.43 -9.01 -9.24
N GLU A 383 10.64 -10.06 -8.98
CA GLU A 383 11.05 -11.44 -9.29
C GLU A 383 11.25 -11.63 -10.79
N ARG A 384 10.41 -11.03 -11.63
CA ARG A 384 10.51 -11.18 -13.08
C ARG A 384 11.91 -10.85 -13.59
N GLU A 385 12.47 -9.71 -13.22
CA GLU A 385 13.78 -9.30 -13.73
C GLU A 385 14.94 -9.68 -12.81
N ASP A 386 14.78 -9.64 -11.49
CA ASP A 386 15.92 -9.71 -10.57
C ASP A 386 16.04 -11.03 -9.80
N ARG A 387 15.01 -11.89 -9.79
CA ARG A 387 15.14 -13.25 -9.21
C ARG A 387 16.16 -14.12 -9.95
N PRO A 388 16.25 -14.12 -11.30
CA PRO A 388 17.29 -14.87 -12.01
C PRO A 388 18.70 -14.39 -11.66
N VAL A 389 18.89 -13.09 -11.45
CA VAL A 389 20.17 -12.51 -11.00
C VAL A 389 20.48 -12.96 -9.57
N ALA A 390 19.52 -12.83 -8.65
CA ALA A 390 19.65 -13.25 -7.26
C ALA A 390 19.94 -14.75 -7.10
N ALA A 391 19.38 -15.58 -7.98
CA ALA A 391 19.57 -17.03 -7.99
C ALA A 391 20.83 -17.49 -8.74
N GLY A 392 21.61 -16.58 -9.34
CA GLY A 392 22.80 -16.92 -10.14
C GLY A 392 22.47 -17.60 -11.49
N LEU A 393 21.22 -17.48 -11.95
CA LEU A 393 20.74 -18.02 -13.23
C LEU A 393 21.02 -17.07 -14.40
N ALA A 394 21.26 -15.78 -14.12
CA ALA A 394 21.59 -14.77 -15.11
C ALA A 394 22.83 -13.96 -14.68
N ALA A 395 23.77 -13.76 -15.59
CA ALA A 395 24.96 -12.94 -15.38
C ALA A 395 24.77 -11.53 -15.98
N ARG A 396 23.99 -10.68 -15.30
CA ARG A 396 23.75 -9.27 -15.67
C ARG A 396 23.53 -8.40 -14.44
N SER A 397 23.55 -7.07 -14.63
CA SER A 397 23.28 -6.12 -13.54
C SER A 397 21.81 -6.16 -13.08
N TRP A 398 21.57 -5.68 -11.87
CA TRP A 398 20.24 -5.54 -11.27
C TRP A 398 19.39 -4.51 -12.02
N THR A 399 18.11 -4.82 -12.19
CA THR A 399 17.12 -3.94 -12.81
C THR A 399 16.48 -3.00 -11.79
N TRP A 400 16.25 -3.50 -10.58
CA TRP A 400 15.61 -2.80 -9.46
C TRP A 400 16.61 -2.62 -8.31
N GLY A 401 17.25 -3.72 -7.89
CA GLY A 401 18.19 -3.76 -6.77
C GLY A 401 18.15 -5.11 -6.05
N SER A 402 19.14 -5.35 -5.19
CA SER A 402 19.24 -6.63 -4.45
C SER A 402 18.27 -6.72 -3.27
N GLN A 403 17.86 -5.57 -2.72
CA GLN A 403 16.93 -5.48 -1.59
C GLN A 403 16.19 -4.14 -1.60
N PRO A 404 14.98 -4.07 -1.01
CA PRO A 404 14.27 -2.80 -0.86
C PRO A 404 14.99 -1.87 0.12
N LEU A 405 14.96 -0.57 -0.15
CA LEU A 405 15.54 0.47 0.70
C LEU A 405 14.56 0.98 1.76
N ARG A 406 13.30 1.21 1.38
CA ARG A 406 12.25 1.74 2.26
C ARG A 406 10.88 1.41 1.71
N VAL A 407 9.97 0.97 2.59
CA VAL A 407 8.53 0.92 2.32
C VAL A 407 7.90 2.12 3.04
N THR A 408 7.09 2.91 2.34
CA THR A 408 6.42 4.09 2.91
C THR A 408 5.04 4.33 2.27
N ILE A 409 4.23 5.18 2.89
CA ILE A 409 2.99 5.71 2.32
C ILE A 409 3.25 7.16 1.97
N GLU A 410 2.85 7.57 0.77
CA GLU A 410 2.98 8.95 0.32
C GLU A 410 1.62 9.56 0.03
N GLU A 411 1.47 10.86 0.24
CA GLU A 411 0.32 11.61 -0.24
C GLU A 411 0.26 11.57 -1.77
N TYR A 412 -0.94 11.32 -2.28
CA TYR A 412 -1.25 11.36 -3.70
C TYR A 412 -2.72 11.70 -3.90
N ARG A 413 -3.01 12.92 -4.37
CA ARG A 413 -4.35 13.55 -4.38
C ARG A 413 -5.42 12.68 -5.01
N ASP A 414 -5.10 12.06 -6.14
CA ASP A 414 -6.05 11.31 -6.96
C ASP A 414 -6.12 9.82 -6.58
N ALA A 415 -5.32 9.38 -5.60
CA ALA A 415 -5.44 8.04 -5.04
C ALA A 415 -6.69 7.97 -4.16
N PRO A 416 -7.37 6.81 -4.09
CA PRO A 416 -8.36 6.57 -3.03
C PRO A 416 -7.74 6.88 -1.66
N GLY A 417 -8.43 7.66 -0.84
CA GLY A 417 -7.92 8.11 0.47
C GLY A 417 -6.75 9.10 0.40
N GLY A 418 -6.42 9.63 -0.78
CA GLY A 418 -5.37 10.63 -0.98
C GLY A 418 -3.96 10.12 -0.70
N ARG A 419 -3.73 8.81 -0.68
CA ARG A 419 -2.46 8.18 -0.30
C ARG A 419 -2.16 6.96 -1.18
N ARG A 420 -0.87 6.75 -1.48
CA ARG A 420 -0.39 5.58 -2.23
C ARG A 420 0.68 4.82 -1.46
N ALA A 421 0.76 3.51 -1.69
CA ALA A 421 1.83 2.69 -1.14
C ALA A 421 3.05 2.74 -2.06
N VAL A 422 4.25 2.85 -1.45
CA VAL A 422 5.50 3.06 -2.18
C VAL A 422 6.62 2.16 -1.64
N LEU A 423 7.42 1.62 -2.55
CA LEU A 423 8.60 0.81 -2.26
C LEU A 423 9.83 1.33 -3.02
N TYR A 424 10.80 1.82 -2.27
CA TYR A 424 12.09 2.29 -2.76
C TYR A 424 13.07 1.14 -2.97
N TRP A 425 13.80 1.21 -4.07
CA TRP A 425 14.89 0.32 -4.45
C TRP A 425 16.11 1.14 -4.85
N ASP A 426 17.27 0.52 -5.03
CA ASP A 426 18.49 1.21 -5.49
C ASP A 426 18.23 1.98 -6.80
N LYS A 427 17.55 1.35 -7.76
CA LYS A 427 17.38 1.85 -9.15
C LYS A 427 15.94 2.27 -9.47
N ALA A 428 15.04 2.29 -8.49
CA ALA A 428 13.63 2.57 -8.73
C ALA A 428 12.85 2.97 -7.49
N ARG A 429 11.62 3.42 -7.72
CA ARG A 429 10.56 3.53 -6.73
C ARG A 429 9.33 2.90 -7.36
N MET A 430 8.87 1.78 -6.80
CA MET A 430 7.64 1.11 -7.23
C MET A 430 6.46 1.65 -6.42
N GLU A 431 5.30 1.80 -7.04
CA GLU A 431 4.13 2.36 -6.38
C GLU A 431 2.82 1.73 -6.86
N VAL A 432 1.84 1.69 -5.97
CA VAL A 432 0.46 1.29 -6.26
C VAL A 432 -0.47 2.40 -5.78
N THR A 433 -1.05 3.10 -6.76
CA THR A 433 -1.97 4.24 -6.53
C THR A 433 -3.42 3.80 -6.34
N ALA A 434 -3.85 2.75 -7.05
CA ALA A 434 -5.22 2.25 -7.00
C ALA A 434 -5.23 0.74 -6.73
N LEU A 435 -5.48 0.36 -5.46
CA LEU A 435 -5.53 -1.03 -5.00
C LEU A 435 -6.53 -1.89 -5.79
N SER A 436 -7.69 -1.32 -6.10
CA SER A 436 -8.75 -1.98 -6.85
C SER A 436 -8.49 -2.09 -8.35
N GLY A 437 -7.36 -1.56 -8.84
CA GLY A 437 -6.94 -1.66 -10.24
C GLY A 437 -6.75 -3.11 -10.72
N SER A 438 -6.73 -3.30 -12.04
CA SER A 438 -6.49 -4.63 -12.61
C SER A 438 -5.06 -5.07 -12.33
N ARG A 439 -4.90 -6.26 -11.73
CA ARG A 439 -3.61 -6.89 -11.43
C ARG A 439 -3.06 -7.74 -12.57
N ASP A 440 -3.81 -7.86 -13.66
CA ASP A 440 -3.43 -8.66 -14.85
C ASP A 440 -2.50 -7.86 -15.79
N THR A 441 -2.34 -6.56 -15.55
CA THR A 441 -1.43 -5.69 -16.26
C THR A 441 -0.18 -5.40 -15.42
N ARG A 442 0.98 -5.29 -16.07
CA ARG A 442 2.21 -4.83 -15.42
C ARG A 442 2.09 -3.42 -14.88
N TRP A 443 1.20 -2.60 -15.43
CA TRP A 443 0.96 -1.24 -15.00
C TRP A 443 0.17 -1.13 -13.69
N TYR A 444 -0.21 -2.25 -13.06
CA TYR A 444 -0.72 -2.23 -11.68
C TYR A 444 0.34 -1.70 -10.71
N VAL A 445 1.59 -2.13 -10.89
CA VAL A 445 2.77 -1.53 -10.25
C VAL A 445 3.37 -0.55 -11.25
N THR A 446 3.37 0.72 -10.89
CA THR A 446 4.07 1.73 -11.69
C THR A 446 5.40 2.08 -11.05
N ASN A 447 6.23 2.79 -11.81
CA ASN A 447 7.50 3.33 -11.32
C ASN A 447 7.41 4.86 -11.35
N GLY A 448 7.84 5.49 -10.26
CA GLY A 448 7.86 6.96 -10.14
C GLY A 448 8.69 7.62 -11.24
N LEU A 449 8.39 8.87 -11.56
CA LEU A 449 9.05 9.66 -12.60
C LEU A 449 10.41 10.20 -12.12
N LEU A 450 11.19 9.36 -11.44
CA LEU A 450 12.27 9.80 -10.54
C LEU A 450 13.29 10.70 -11.22
N ALA A 451 13.77 10.32 -12.41
CA ALA A 451 14.73 11.15 -13.15
C ALA A 451 14.12 12.48 -13.60
N LYS A 452 12.88 12.48 -14.10
CA LYS A 452 12.16 13.71 -14.45
C LYS A 452 12.00 14.62 -13.24
N GLU A 453 11.51 14.08 -12.11
CA GLU A 453 11.29 14.82 -10.87
C GLU A 453 12.61 15.39 -10.30
N LEU A 454 13.71 14.64 -10.37
CA LEU A 454 15.06 15.12 -9.98
C LEU A 454 15.59 16.23 -10.89
N ILE A 455 15.32 16.17 -12.20
CA ILE A 455 15.76 17.18 -13.18
C ILE A 455 14.93 18.45 -13.05
N THR A 456 13.61 18.34 -12.92
CA THR A 456 12.69 19.49 -12.94
C THR A 456 12.49 20.11 -11.56
N GLY A 457 12.65 19.33 -10.49
CA GLY A 457 12.20 19.68 -9.14
C GLY A 457 10.69 19.51 -8.93
N GLN A 458 9.95 18.94 -9.88
CA GLN A 458 8.49 18.82 -9.79
C GLN A 458 8.08 17.45 -9.26
N VAL A 459 7.86 17.33 -7.96
CA VAL A 459 7.46 16.08 -7.30
C VAL A 459 6.01 15.75 -7.63
N GLN A 460 5.75 14.55 -8.14
CA GLN A 460 4.38 14.14 -8.48
C GLN A 460 3.59 13.72 -7.22
N VAL A 461 2.53 14.49 -6.91
CA VAL A 461 1.62 14.30 -5.77
C VAL A 461 0.16 14.11 -6.20
N GLY A 462 -0.08 13.90 -7.49
CA GLY A 462 -1.36 13.58 -8.11
C GLY A 462 -1.16 13.34 -9.61
N ASP A 463 -2.21 12.92 -10.32
CA ASP A 463 -2.10 12.55 -11.75
C ASP A 463 -1.57 13.72 -12.60
N ALA A 464 -2.01 14.93 -12.25
CA ALA A 464 -1.55 16.19 -12.86
C ALA A 464 -1.19 17.25 -11.80
N VAL A 465 -0.87 16.82 -10.58
CA VAL A 465 -0.54 17.72 -9.46
C VAL A 465 0.91 17.52 -9.06
N PHE A 466 1.64 18.62 -8.98
CA PHE A 466 3.05 18.63 -8.70
C PHE A 466 3.37 19.61 -7.58
N GLU A 467 4.31 19.22 -6.72
CA GLU A 467 4.94 20.09 -5.75
C GLU A 467 6.29 20.57 -6.29
N GLU A 468 6.53 21.88 -6.26
CA GLU A 468 7.78 22.48 -6.73
C GLU A 468 8.88 22.41 -5.67
N ARG A 469 10.07 21.97 -6.09
CA ARG A 469 11.28 21.82 -5.28
C ARG A 469 12.51 22.28 -6.06
N GLU A 470 13.63 22.43 -5.37
CA GLU A 470 14.91 22.67 -6.05
C GLU A 470 15.36 21.41 -6.81
N PRO A 471 15.72 21.54 -8.11
CA PRO A 471 16.31 20.44 -8.87
C PRO A 471 17.53 19.83 -8.18
N ALA A 472 17.73 18.53 -8.38
CA ALA A 472 18.76 17.81 -7.66
C ALA A 472 20.18 18.12 -8.17
N MET A 473 21.03 18.61 -7.28
CA MET A 473 22.46 18.83 -7.50
C MET A 473 23.31 17.55 -7.35
N ILE A 474 22.68 16.39 -7.46
CA ILE A 474 23.31 15.06 -7.39
C ILE A 474 23.87 14.72 -8.78
N PRO A 475 25.12 14.23 -8.91
CA PRO A 475 25.64 13.72 -10.17
C PRO A 475 24.72 12.68 -10.81
N VAL A 476 24.46 12.80 -12.11
CA VAL A 476 23.54 11.88 -12.82
C VAL A 476 24.13 10.46 -12.95
N ALA A 477 25.46 10.38 -12.96
CA ALA A 477 26.24 9.16 -13.12
C ALA A 477 27.56 9.29 -12.37
N GLY A 478 28.12 8.15 -11.94
CA GLY A 478 29.39 8.08 -11.23
C GLY A 478 29.31 8.29 -9.72
N ASP A 479 30.43 8.68 -9.13
CA ASP A 479 30.64 8.87 -7.71
C ASP A 479 29.90 10.14 -7.22
N LEU A 480 29.28 10.09 -6.04
CA LEU A 480 28.53 11.21 -5.48
C LEU A 480 29.38 12.46 -5.18
N ASP A 481 30.70 12.30 -5.05
CA ASP A 481 31.66 13.37 -4.79
C ASP A 481 32.31 13.93 -6.08
N ASP A 482 31.76 13.60 -7.26
CA ASP A 482 32.26 14.11 -8.55
C ASP A 482 32.08 15.64 -8.65
N PRO A 483 33.19 16.40 -8.79
CA PRO A 483 33.12 17.86 -8.90
C PRO A 483 32.80 18.38 -10.31
N SER A 484 32.87 17.52 -11.34
CA SER A 484 32.87 17.92 -12.76
C SER A 484 31.79 17.28 -13.62
N GLY A 485 31.25 16.14 -13.21
CA GLY A 485 30.15 15.48 -13.92
C GLY A 485 28.85 16.28 -13.84
N PRO A 486 27.98 16.21 -14.87
CA PRO A 486 26.67 16.86 -14.84
C PRO A 486 25.78 16.27 -13.74
N THR A 487 24.95 17.13 -13.16
CA THR A 487 23.92 16.75 -12.19
C THR A 487 22.58 16.56 -12.88
N TYR A 488 21.58 16.01 -12.18
CA TYR A 488 20.20 16.03 -12.71
C TYR A 488 19.74 17.46 -13.04
N ALA A 489 20.00 18.43 -12.17
CA ALA A 489 19.69 19.85 -12.42
C ALA A 489 20.32 20.41 -13.70
N THR A 490 21.49 19.90 -14.12
CA THR A 490 22.17 20.33 -15.36
C THR A 490 21.31 20.09 -16.60
N PHE A 491 20.48 19.04 -16.61
CA PHE A 491 19.67 18.67 -17.77
C PHE A 491 18.35 19.45 -17.88
N ARG A 492 17.99 20.27 -16.89
CA ARG A 492 16.70 20.97 -16.85
C ARG A 492 16.42 21.80 -18.09
N ASP A 493 17.43 22.54 -18.55
CA ASP A 493 17.32 23.42 -19.72
C ASP A 493 17.36 22.65 -21.05
N PHE A 494 17.61 21.33 -21.01
CA PHE A 494 17.75 20.46 -22.19
C PHE A 494 16.55 19.55 -22.43
N LEU A 495 15.51 19.63 -21.59
CA LEU A 495 14.26 18.87 -21.74
C LEU A 495 13.45 19.25 -23.00
N THR A 496 13.79 20.37 -23.64
CA THR A 496 13.14 20.85 -24.88
C THR A 496 14.11 20.94 -26.05
N ALA A 497 15.32 20.37 -25.89
CA ALA A 497 16.31 20.32 -26.97
C ALA A 497 15.74 19.56 -28.19
N PRO A 498 16.00 20.03 -29.42
CA PRO A 498 15.52 19.35 -30.62
C PRO A 498 16.16 17.96 -30.74
N PRO A 499 15.42 16.96 -31.27
CA PRO A 499 15.94 15.62 -31.41
C PRO A 499 17.10 15.55 -32.40
N LEU A 500 18.11 14.74 -32.08
CA LEU A 500 19.15 14.38 -33.03
C LEU A 500 18.53 13.61 -34.21
N PRO A 501 18.91 13.93 -35.47
CA PRO A 501 18.45 13.16 -36.62
C PRO A 501 18.85 11.69 -36.50
N VAL A 502 17.93 10.78 -36.82
CA VAL A 502 18.22 9.34 -36.85
C VAL A 502 19.39 9.07 -37.81
N GLY A 503 20.38 8.32 -37.34
CA GLY A 503 21.63 8.02 -38.03
C GLY A 503 22.77 9.01 -37.76
N ALA A 504 22.53 10.13 -37.07
CA ALA A 504 23.58 11.06 -36.71
C ALA A 504 24.53 10.45 -35.67
N GLU A 505 25.84 10.70 -35.81
CA GLU A 505 26.83 10.32 -34.80
C GLU A 505 26.71 11.25 -33.58
N ILE A 506 26.66 10.66 -32.39
CA ILE A 506 26.50 11.39 -31.14
C ILE A 506 27.88 11.81 -30.64
N ARG A 507 28.20 13.10 -30.82
CA ARG A 507 29.45 13.72 -30.36
C ARG A 507 29.25 14.83 -29.33
N TRP A 508 28.01 15.10 -28.94
CA TRP A 508 27.70 16.12 -27.95
C TRP A 508 28.18 15.69 -26.56
N ARG A 509 28.83 16.59 -25.84
CA ARG A 509 29.32 16.42 -24.48
C ARG A 509 28.70 17.46 -23.56
N MET A 510 28.07 17.01 -22.49
CA MET A 510 27.49 17.84 -21.44
C MET A 510 28.51 18.09 -20.32
N HIS A 511 28.72 19.37 -19.97
CA HIS A 511 29.52 19.80 -18.84
C HIS A 511 28.61 20.17 -17.65
N ARG A 512 29.14 20.13 -16.41
CA ARG A 512 28.37 20.44 -15.20
C ARG A 512 27.79 21.85 -15.15
N ASP A 513 28.39 22.79 -15.84
CA ASP A 513 27.91 24.18 -15.95
C ASP A 513 26.78 24.34 -16.99
N GLY A 514 26.31 23.25 -17.60
CA GLY A 514 25.27 23.27 -18.64
C GLY A 514 25.79 23.60 -20.03
N ARG A 515 27.10 23.73 -20.24
CA ARG A 515 27.65 23.91 -21.58
C ARG A 515 27.64 22.58 -22.35
N VAL A 516 27.30 22.63 -23.63
CA VAL A 516 27.42 21.50 -24.56
C VAL A 516 28.54 21.76 -25.58
N THR A 517 29.44 20.79 -25.76
CA THR A 517 30.51 20.80 -26.76
C THR A 517 30.39 19.62 -27.73
N GLU A 518 31.05 19.66 -28.88
CA GLU A 518 31.03 18.58 -29.88
C GLU A 518 32.38 17.82 -29.92
N ASP A 519 32.91 17.50 -28.73
CA ASP A 519 34.19 16.82 -28.50
C ASP A 519 34.01 15.49 -27.76
N GLY A 520 32.80 14.90 -27.85
CA GLY A 520 32.55 13.54 -27.42
C GLY A 520 33.35 12.53 -28.26
N PRO A 521 33.73 11.38 -27.67
CA PRO A 521 34.53 10.35 -28.35
C PRO A 521 33.87 9.76 -29.59
N GLY A 522 32.54 9.84 -29.73
CA GLY A 522 31.80 9.32 -30.89
C GLY A 522 31.60 7.80 -30.82
N GLY A 523 31.31 7.18 -31.97
CA GLY A 523 31.12 5.73 -32.07
C GLY A 523 29.77 5.19 -31.58
N VAL A 524 28.82 6.08 -31.30
CA VAL A 524 27.41 5.78 -30.96
C VAL A 524 26.52 6.70 -31.79
N TYR A 525 25.33 6.23 -32.17
CA TYR A 525 24.48 6.89 -33.17
C TYR A 525 23.05 7.06 -32.66
N ALA A 526 22.36 8.09 -33.15
CA ALA A 526 20.93 8.29 -32.91
C ALA A 526 20.12 7.19 -33.63
N ALA A 527 19.35 6.36 -32.92
CA ALA A 527 18.73 5.16 -33.50
C ALA A 527 17.23 5.28 -33.76
N VAL A 528 16.46 5.82 -32.81
CA VAL A 528 15.01 5.88 -32.94
C VAL A 528 14.45 7.15 -32.29
N LEU A 529 13.58 7.85 -33.02
CA LEU A 529 12.82 8.98 -32.49
C LEU A 529 11.59 8.47 -31.74
N ILE A 530 11.40 8.92 -30.50
CA ILE A 530 10.22 8.65 -29.69
C ILE A 530 9.26 9.85 -29.78
N PRO A 531 8.12 9.72 -30.47
CA PRO A 531 7.24 10.86 -30.76
C PRO A 531 6.54 11.43 -29.52
N GLU A 532 6.31 10.62 -28.48
CA GLU A 532 5.62 11.02 -27.26
C GLU A 532 6.35 12.13 -26.50
N THR A 533 7.68 12.14 -26.56
CA THR A 533 8.55 13.13 -25.91
C THR A 533 9.41 13.90 -26.89
N ASN A 534 9.38 13.56 -28.18
CA ASN A 534 10.16 14.17 -29.25
C ASN A 534 11.69 14.11 -29.01
N HIS A 535 12.17 12.97 -28.53
CA HIS A 535 13.59 12.72 -28.26
C HIS A 535 14.10 11.47 -28.98
N THR A 536 15.36 11.50 -29.41
CA THR A 536 16.00 10.36 -30.08
C THR A 536 16.82 9.53 -29.10
N VAL A 537 16.62 8.21 -29.11
CA VAL A 537 17.37 7.26 -28.28
C VAL A 537 18.67 6.85 -28.96
N ALA A 538 19.78 6.83 -28.22
CA ALA A 538 21.05 6.30 -28.72
C ALA A 538 20.95 4.80 -29.05
N ASP A 539 21.65 4.35 -30.10
CA ASP A 539 21.69 2.97 -30.57
C ASP A 539 22.06 1.95 -29.49
N VAL A 540 23.05 2.25 -28.67
CA VAL A 540 23.47 1.39 -27.54
C VAL A 540 22.37 1.24 -26.49
N PHE A 541 21.61 2.30 -26.21
CA PHE A 541 20.49 2.27 -25.27
C PHE A 541 19.27 1.60 -25.87
N TRP A 542 18.99 1.84 -27.16
CA TRP A 542 17.92 1.15 -27.85
C TRP A 542 18.16 -0.36 -27.90
N ALA A 543 19.37 -0.79 -28.29
CA ALA A 543 19.75 -2.20 -28.29
C ALA A 543 19.61 -2.83 -26.89
N PHE A 544 19.99 -2.11 -25.83
CA PHE A 544 19.81 -2.54 -24.46
C PHE A 544 18.32 -2.72 -24.08
N LEU A 545 17.46 -1.77 -24.44
CA LEU A 545 16.01 -1.86 -24.20
C LEU A 545 15.31 -2.95 -25.04
N GLN A 546 15.94 -3.40 -26.14
CA GLN A 546 15.48 -4.54 -26.93
C GLN A 546 16.10 -5.88 -26.51
N SER A 547 16.97 -5.89 -25.50
CA SER A 547 17.68 -7.11 -25.10
C SER A 547 16.76 -8.19 -24.52
N GLU A 548 17.19 -9.43 -24.73
CA GLU A 548 16.59 -10.65 -24.18
C GLU A 548 17.53 -11.29 -23.16
N GLY A 549 16.95 -12.07 -22.26
CA GLY A 549 17.68 -12.90 -21.32
C GLY A 549 16.75 -13.62 -20.38
N VAL A 550 17.34 -14.33 -19.41
CA VAL A 550 16.56 -15.07 -18.42
C VAL A 550 15.74 -14.11 -17.54
N VAL A 551 14.43 -14.35 -17.54
CA VAL A 551 13.40 -13.73 -16.70
C VAL A 551 12.68 -14.80 -15.89
N TRP A 552 11.98 -14.40 -14.84
CA TRP A 552 11.15 -15.29 -14.03
C TRP A 552 9.66 -15.17 -14.41
N GLY A 553 8.98 -16.30 -14.62
CA GLY A 553 7.56 -16.35 -14.93
C GLY A 553 6.95 -17.72 -14.58
N ASP A 554 5.71 -17.75 -14.09
CA ASP A 554 5.00 -18.98 -13.69
C ASP A 554 5.80 -19.89 -12.72
N GLY A 555 6.61 -19.29 -11.85
CA GLY A 555 7.42 -20.02 -10.87
C GLY A 555 8.67 -20.71 -11.43
N GLN A 556 9.09 -20.37 -12.66
CA GLN A 556 10.27 -20.91 -13.31
C GLN A 556 11.06 -19.82 -14.06
N ALA A 557 12.31 -20.12 -14.39
CA ALA A 557 13.15 -19.27 -15.23
C ALA A 557 12.89 -19.56 -16.71
N THR A 558 12.70 -18.52 -17.52
CA THR A 558 12.47 -18.62 -18.97
C THR A 558 13.23 -17.52 -19.71
N GLU A 559 13.52 -17.73 -21.00
CA GLU A 559 14.08 -16.67 -21.85
C GLU A 559 12.99 -15.69 -22.28
N GLY A 560 13.30 -14.40 -22.31
CA GLY A 560 12.40 -13.37 -22.83
C GLY A 560 12.99 -11.97 -22.81
N ARG A 561 12.21 -11.01 -23.30
CA ARG A 561 12.60 -9.59 -23.29
C ARG A 561 12.80 -9.08 -21.86
N LEU A 562 13.95 -8.46 -21.59
CA LEU A 562 14.22 -7.90 -20.27
C LEU A 562 13.30 -6.71 -19.97
N PHE A 563 13.14 -5.82 -20.94
CA PHE A 563 12.28 -4.64 -20.85
C PHE A 563 11.01 -4.82 -21.66
N GLU A 564 9.94 -5.21 -20.96
CA GLU A 564 8.65 -5.51 -21.57
C GLU A 564 7.56 -4.88 -20.67
N PRO A 565 6.70 -3.97 -21.19
CA PRO A 565 6.91 -3.27 -22.44
C PRO A 565 8.23 -2.47 -22.39
N THR A 566 8.76 -2.11 -23.56
CA THR A 566 10.10 -1.51 -23.71
C THR A 566 10.41 -0.38 -22.71
N PHE A 567 9.45 0.50 -22.43
CA PHE A 567 9.62 1.66 -21.54
C PHE A 567 9.02 1.48 -20.14
N PHE A 568 8.71 0.25 -19.73
CA PHE A 568 8.16 -0.01 -18.39
C PHE A 568 9.08 0.54 -17.29
N ALA A 569 10.34 0.12 -17.33
CA ALA A 569 11.31 0.42 -16.28
C ALA A 569 11.92 1.83 -16.40
N THR A 570 12.07 2.35 -17.62
CA THR A 570 12.76 3.63 -17.88
C THR A 570 11.83 4.81 -18.10
N GLY A 571 10.60 4.58 -18.58
CA GLY A 571 9.77 5.65 -19.18
C GLY A 571 10.33 6.12 -20.52
N PHE A 572 9.73 7.14 -21.12
CA PHE A 572 10.20 7.68 -22.40
C PHE A 572 11.48 8.53 -22.24
N PRO A 573 12.33 8.68 -23.27
CA PRO A 573 13.49 9.57 -23.22
C PRO A 573 13.02 11.01 -23.04
N ILE A 574 13.69 11.77 -22.17
CA ILE A 574 13.39 13.20 -21.90
C ILE A 574 14.58 14.11 -22.19
N THR A 575 15.69 13.54 -22.66
CA THR A 575 16.85 14.27 -23.14
C THR A 575 17.40 13.58 -24.38
N GLU A 576 18.16 14.32 -25.18
CA GLU A 576 19.11 13.72 -26.12
C GLU A 576 20.24 12.99 -25.36
N PRO A 577 20.98 12.08 -26.03
CA PRO A 577 22.16 11.45 -25.45
C PRO A 577 23.37 12.39 -25.48
N TYR A 578 24.09 12.49 -24.37
CA TYR A 578 25.28 13.32 -24.22
C TYR A 578 26.43 12.53 -23.61
N TRP A 579 27.63 12.69 -24.15
CA TRP A 579 28.86 12.30 -23.46
C TRP A 579 29.07 13.17 -22.22
N ALA A 580 29.66 12.62 -21.18
CA ALA A 580 30.04 13.35 -19.99
C ALA A 580 31.34 12.75 -19.43
N THR A 581 32.21 13.59 -18.89
CA THR A 581 33.35 13.11 -18.10
C THR A 581 32.89 13.00 -16.66
N VAL A 582 32.83 11.76 -16.17
CA VAL A 582 32.34 11.44 -14.82
C VAL A 582 33.38 10.63 -14.05
N LYS A 583 33.43 10.83 -12.73
CA LYS A 583 34.27 10.08 -11.82
C LYS A 583 33.58 8.75 -11.49
N VAL A 584 34.22 7.62 -11.75
CA VAL A 584 33.70 6.28 -11.44
C VAL A 584 34.77 5.49 -10.69
N GLY A 585 34.50 5.15 -9.44
CA GLY A 585 35.44 4.45 -8.58
C GLY A 585 36.76 5.23 -8.42
N GLY A 586 36.68 6.55 -8.28
CA GLY A 586 37.84 7.43 -8.14
C GLY A 586 38.50 7.86 -9.45
N VAL A 587 38.08 7.33 -10.61
CA VAL A 587 38.74 7.58 -11.91
C VAL A 587 37.80 8.27 -12.87
N PHE A 588 38.24 9.37 -13.49
CA PHE A 588 37.47 10.06 -14.52
C PHE A 588 37.42 9.26 -15.82
N ARG A 589 36.22 9.11 -16.38
CA ARG A 589 35.94 8.36 -17.61
C ARG A 589 34.91 9.11 -18.45
N ASP A 590 34.99 8.91 -19.76
CA ASP A 590 33.92 9.36 -20.67
C ASP A 590 32.79 8.33 -20.69
N VAL A 591 31.60 8.80 -20.36
CA VAL A 591 30.37 8.00 -20.26
C VAL A 591 29.29 8.70 -21.06
N LEU A 592 28.60 7.95 -21.92
CA LEU A 592 27.39 8.46 -22.58
C LEU A 592 26.24 8.38 -21.59
N VAL A 593 25.46 9.45 -21.45
CA VAL A 593 24.31 9.54 -20.55
C VAL A 593 23.08 9.95 -21.35
N GLN A 594 21.96 9.28 -21.13
CA GLN A 594 20.65 9.72 -21.60
C GLN A 594 19.62 9.56 -20.50
N CYS A 595 18.85 10.60 -20.23
CA CYS A 595 17.80 10.57 -19.24
C CYS A 595 16.44 10.26 -19.87
N PHE A 596 15.73 9.35 -19.22
CA PHE A 596 14.35 8.96 -19.46
C PHE A 596 13.51 9.40 -18.26
N GLU A 597 12.18 9.36 -18.37
CA GLU A 597 11.29 9.88 -17.34
C GLU A 597 11.56 9.29 -15.94
N ARG A 598 11.92 8.00 -15.87
CA ARG A 598 12.08 7.27 -14.59
C ARG A 598 13.54 7.02 -14.24
N ARG A 599 14.45 7.03 -15.22
CA ARG A 599 15.86 6.62 -15.07
C ARG A 599 16.76 7.33 -16.06
N CYS A 600 18.03 7.52 -15.72
CA CYS A 600 19.06 7.80 -16.71
C CYS A 600 19.88 6.53 -16.98
N LEU A 601 20.13 6.25 -18.25
CA LEU A 601 20.99 5.16 -18.71
C LEU A 601 22.38 5.70 -18.99
N THR A 602 23.39 4.88 -18.70
CA THR A 602 24.79 5.22 -18.92
C THR A 602 25.47 4.17 -19.77
N TYR A 603 26.32 4.57 -20.72
CA TYR A 603 27.11 3.67 -21.54
C TYR A 603 28.61 3.97 -21.43
N THR A 604 29.38 2.94 -21.09
CA THR A 604 30.85 3.00 -20.97
C THR A 604 31.47 1.94 -21.90
N PRO A 605 32.04 2.35 -23.07
CA PRO A 605 32.57 1.40 -24.06
C PRO A 605 33.63 0.45 -23.52
N SER A 606 34.45 0.93 -22.57
CA SER A 606 35.56 0.18 -21.97
C SER A 606 35.13 -0.88 -20.95
N ASN A 607 33.86 -0.93 -20.55
CA ASN A 607 33.37 -1.98 -19.66
C ASN A 607 33.27 -3.31 -20.40
N ALA A 608 33.28 -4.41 -19.63
CA ALA A 608 33.12 -5.75 -20.21
C ALA A 608 31.77 -5.90 -20.96
N PRO A 609 31.71 -6.71 -22.03
CA PRO A 609 30.45 -6.99 -22.72
C PRO A 609 29.37 -7.48 -21.74
N GLY A 610 28.18 -6.88 -21.79
CA GLY A 610 27.10 -7.12 -20.82
C GLY A 610 27.03 -6.14 -19.65
N TRP A 611 28.08 -5.35 -19.41
CA TRP A 611 28.15 -4.27 -18.41
C TRP A 611 28.44 -2.90 -19.03
N GLN A 612 28.34 -2.80 -20.36
CA GLN A 612 28.57 -1.54 -21.06
C GLN A 612 27.44 -0.55 -20.84
N VAL A 613 26.19 -1.01 -20.77
CA VAL A 613 25.03 -0.19 -20.41
C VAL A 613 24.62 -0.49 -18.99
N GLU A 614 24.46 0.55 -18.17
CA GLU A 614 24.08 0.45 -16.78
C GLU A 614 22.94 1.41 -16.45
N MET A 615 22.18 1.06 -15.40
CA MET A 615 21.16 1.91 -14.80
C MET A 615 21.72 2.47 -13.50
N GLY A 616 21.77 3.80 -13.38
CA GLY A 616 22.21 4.47 -12.16
C GLY A 616 21.31 4.17 -10.97
N ASN A 617 21.81 4.42 -9.75
CA ASN A 617 21.06 4.23 -8.50
C ASN A 617 20.06 5.37 -8.26
N VAL A 618 19.22 5.66 -9.25
CA VAL A 618 18.27 6.77 -9.22
C VAL A 618 17.26 6.67 -8.07
N GLY A 619 16.91 5.46 -7.62
CA GLY A 619 16.01 5.28 -6.49
C GLY A 619 16.67 5.70 -5.18
N GLN A 620 17.96 5.40 -5.00
CA GLN A 620 18.74 5.91 -3.88
C GLN A 620 18.93 7.42 -3.96
N HIS A 621 19.30 7.96 -5.14
CA HIS A 621 19.46 9.40 -5.35
C HIS A 621 18.17 10.16 -5.02
N TYR A 622 17.04 9.63 -5.48
CA TYR A 622 15.72 10.20 -5.24
C TYR A 622 15.36 10.17 -3.75
N LEU A 623 15.57 9.04 -3.07
CA LEU A 623 15.30 8.93 -1.64
C LEU A 623 16.16 9.92 -0.84
N THR A 624 17.44 10.07 -1.17
CA THR A 624 18.33 11.06 -0.54
C THR A 624 17.85 12.50 -0.81
N TRP A 625 17.53 12.85 -2.05
CA TRP A 625 16.98 14.17 -2.40
C TRP A 625 15.68 14.47 -1.65
N ARG A 626 14.84 13.45 -1.43
CA ARG A 626 13.59 13.54 -0.69
C ARG A 626 13.72 13.63 0.83
N ASP A 627 14.73 12.97 1.41
CA ASP A 627 14.98 13.01 2.86
C ASP A 627 15.64 14.32 3.32
N HIS A 628 16.18 15.12 2.39
CA HIS A 628 16.72 16.46 2.67
C HIS A 628 15.65 17.57 2.65
N TRP A 629 14.37 17.20 2.68
CA TRP A 629 13.22 18.11 2.74
C TRP A 629 12.98 18.68 4.13
#